data_AF-A0AAW2ZSU7-F1
#
_entry.id   AF-A0AAW2ZSU7-F1
#
_cell.length_a   1.000
_cell.length_b   1.000
_cell.length_c   1.000
_cell.angle_alpha   90.00
_cell.angle_beta   90.00
_cell.angle_gamma   90.00
#
_symmetry.space_group_name_H-M   'P 1'
#
loop_
_entity.id
_entity.type
_entity.pdbx_description
1 polymer ?
#
loop_
_entity_poly.entity_id
_entity_poly.type
_entity_poly.pdbx_seq_one_letter_code
_entity_poly.pdbx_strand_id
1 'polypeptide(L)'
;MTKNRMTLKDLISSKDIPDDDLDASFRVPSDDDSSEDIEDEVEDSEEGEEVLNGIDEAVYEESDDEDAEDLIDRTAVIGNLGGNATEEDIVMHFRKLGVQDILDDRESSGIVAVRFVTIADRDRAVSDYHGSYLKGTKIEVSPWRILEDGQDDYDSDGSQAEVDSDGDDSDDEEDYSDSDDDDDQEDQPSKSRRIDQSDIDNVYEEMINLSTDQKETEDKIENIISVLCTFQDKLHRYKRRISSLENELDRSNGKIKELKRKLKHRGSEYSHKRNDYNKRSRKY
;
A
#
# COMPACT_ATOMS: atom_id res chain seq x y z
N MET A 1 17.92 -40.82 24.26
CA MET A 1 16.47 -40.50 24.21
C MET A 1 16.12 -40.13 22.79
N THR A 2 15.57 -41.07 22.03
CA THR A 2 15.18 -40.90 20.61
C THR A 2 13.84 -40.19 20.53
N LYS A 3 13.81 -38.99 19.92
CA LYS A 3 12.57 -38.24 19.68
C LYS A 3 11.90 -38.80 18.43
N ASN A 4 10.76 -39.48 18.62
CA ASN A 4 9.90 -39.93 17.54
C ASN A 4 9.36 -38.72 16.76
N ARG A 5 9.62 -38.71 15.46
CA ARG A 5 9.13 -37.71 14.52
C ARG A 5 7.84 -38.26 13.91
N MET A 6 6.69 -37.85 14.44
CA MET A 6 5.38 -38.14 13.84
C MET A 6 5.31 -37.51 12.45
N THR A 7 4.82 -38.28 11.48
CA THR A 7 4.72 -37.83 10.09
C THR A 7 3.31 -37.31 9.81
N LEU A 8 3.16 -36.45 8.80
CA LEU A 8 1.86 -35.89 8.41
C LEU A 8 0.82 -36.96 8.01
N LYS A 9 1.23 -38.20 7.75
CA LYS A 9 0.31 -39.33 7.49
C LYS A 9 -0.38 -39.82 8.77
N ASP A 10 0.24 -39.63 9.93
CA ASP A 10 -0.31 -40.05 11.22
C ASP A 10 -1.45 -39.13 11.70
N LEU A 11 -1.55 -37.91 11.14
CA LEU A 11 -2.60 -36.92 11.48
C LEU A 11 -3.90 -37.08 10.68
N ILE A 12 -3.93 -37.92 9.64
CA ILE A 12 -5.11 -38.09 8.75
C ILE A 12 -5.86 -39.40 9.06
N SER A 13 -5.42 -40.17 10.05
CA SER A 13 -5.98 -41.50 10.38
C SER A 13 -6.89 -41.51 11.62
N SER A 14 -7.54 -40.41 11.96
CA SER A 14 -8.51 -40.38 13.06
C SER A 14 -9.57 -39.32 12.85
N LYS A 15 -10.52 -39.60 11.94
CA LYS A 15 -11.83 -38.98 12.02
C LYS A 15 -12.87 -40.02 11.65
N ASP A 16 -13.22 -40.80 12.67
CA ASP A 16 -14.48 -41.52 12.74
C ASP A 16 -15.59 -40.47 12.54
N ILE A 17 -16.18 -40.49 11.35
CA ILE A 17 -17.43 -39.79 11.07
C ILE A 17 -18.51 -40.84 11.32
N PRO A 18 -19.43 -40.63 12.29
CA PRO A 18 -20.54 -41.55 12.48
C PRO A 18 -21.46 -41.50 11.25
N ASP A 19 -21.66 -42.67 10.66
CA ASP A 19 -22.69 -42.95 9.66
C ASP A 19 -24.05 -42.92 10.37
N ASP A 20 -24.73 -41.78 10.42
CA ASP A 20 -26.14 -41.71 10.84
C ASP A 20 -26.95 -40.80 9.90
N ASP A 21 -27.86 -41.48 9.19
CA ASP A 21 -29.18 -41.03 8.74
C ASP A 21 -29.32 -39.72 7.95
N LEU A 22 -29.25 -39.84 6.62
CA LEU A 22 -30.01 -38.98 5.70
C LEU A 22 -30.92 -39.85 4.82
N ASP A 23 -32.08 -40.20 5.38
CA ASP A 23 -33.23 -40.70 4.61
C ASP A 23 -33.86 -39.51 3.87
N ALA A 24 -33.30 -39.18 2.70
CA ALA A 24 -33.92 -38.25 1.77
C ALA A 24 -34.72 -39.06 0.74
N SER A 25 -36.02 -39.17 0.99
CA SER A 25 -37.01 -39.73 0.07
C SER A 25 -36.85 -39.15 -1.33
N PHE A 26 -36.32 -39.96 -2.23
CA PHE A 26 -36.25 -39.75 -3.66
C PHE A 26 -37.68 -39.80 -4.24
N ARG A 27 -38.27 -38.64 -4.49
CA ARG A 27 -39.56 -38.53 -5.20
C ARG A 27 -39.27 -38.16 -6.65
N VAL A 28 -39.37 -39.16 -7.52
CA VAL A 28 -39.37 -39.02 -8.98
C VAL A 28 -40.70 -38.38 -9.40
N PRO A 29 -40.72 -37.21 -10.05
CA PRO A 29 -41.87 -36.81 -10.83
C PRO A 29 -41.81 -37.60 -12.14
N SER A 30 -42.86 -38.39 -12.37
CA SER A 30 -43.07 -39.13 -13.61
C SER A 30 -43.13 -38.19 -14.80
N ASP A 31 -42.52 -38.63 -15.90
CA ASP A 31 -42.72 -38.10 -17.23
C ASP A 31 -44.22 -38.07 -17.56
N ASP A 32 -44.72 -36.89 -17.93
CA ASP A 32 -45.97 -36.76 -18.69
C ASP A 32 -45.64 -36.08 -20.02
N ASP A 33 -45.75 -36.89 -21.08
CA ASP A 33 -45.60 -36.51 -22.47
C ASP A 33 -46.77 -35.58 -22.87
N SER A 34 -46.47 -34.32 -23.16
CA SER A 34 -47.33 -33.51 -24.03
C SER A 34 -46.49 -32.55 -24.85
N SER A 35 -46.27 -32.95 -26.10
CA SER A 35 -45.78 -32.11 -27.18
C SER A 35 -46.94 -31.24 -27.68
N GLU A 36 -46.86 -29.92 -27.51
CA GLU A 36 -47.63 -28.98 -28.32
C GLU A 36 -46.77 -27.76 -28.64
N ASP A 37 -46.60 -27.54 -29.95
CA ASP A 37 -46.01 -26.37 -30.58
C ASP A 37 -46.79 -25.11 -30.16
N ILE A 38 -46.08 -24.11 -29.63
CA ILE A 38 -46.57 -22.73 -29.56
C ILE A 38 -45.44 -21.83 -30.04
N GLU A 39 -45.52 -21.46 -31.31
CA GLU A 39 -44.96 -20.21 -31.82
C GLU A 39 -45.81 -19.08 -31.22
N ASP A 40 -45.22 -18.24 -30.38
CA ASP A 40 -45.77 -16.92 -30.08
C ASP A 40 -44.62 -15.92 -29.88
N GLU A 41 -44.54 -14.99 -30.82
CA GLU A 41 -43.84 -13.73 -30.69
C GLU A 41 -44.52 -12.91 -29.59
N VAL A 42 -43.78 -12.51 -28.55
CA VAL A 42 -44.19 -11.41 -27.66
C VAL A 42 -43.01 -10.51 -27.33
N GLU A 43 -43.10 -9.34 -27.95
CA GLU A 43 -42.68 -7.99 -27.59
C GLU A 43 -41.80 -7.78 -26.33
N ASP A 44 -40.79 -6.93 -26.55
CA ASP A 44 -40.03 -6.20 -25.53
C ASP A 44 -40.97 -5.57 -24.49
N SER A 45 -40.73 -5.86 -23.21
CA SER A 45 -41.27 -5.06 -22.11
C SER A 45 -40.28 -4.99 -20.97
N GLU A 46 -40.00 -3.74 -20.63
CA GLU A 46 -39.07 -3.25 -19.63
C GLU A 46 -39.53 -3.58 -18.20
N GLU A 47 -38.57 -3.44 -17.28
CA GLU A 47 -38.75 -3.19 -15.84
C GLU A 47 -39.30 -4.34 -14.98
N GLY A 48 -38.36 -5.13 -14.45
CA GLY A 48 -38.50 -5.81 -13.17
C GLY A 48 -37.45 -5.30 -12.18
N GLU A 49 -37.85 -4.33 -11.34
CA GLU A 49 -37.12 -4.01 -10.11
C GLU A 49 -37.07 -5.24 -9.21
N GLU A 50 -35.88 -5.84 -9.06
CA GLU A 50 -35.64 -6.84 -8.04
C GLU A 50 -35.38 -6.13 -6.71
N VAL A 51 -36.38 -6.16 -5.84
CA VAL A 51 -36.30 -5.73 -4.44
C VAL A 51 -35.30 -6.63 -3.71
N LEU A 52 -34.06 -6.16 -3.58
CA LEU A 52 -33.05 -6.81 -2.74
C LEU A 52 -33.45 -6.66 -1.27
N ASN A 53 -33.98 -7.75 -0.73
CA ASN A 53 -34.17 -7.95 0.70
C ASN A 53 -32.84 -7.83 1.44
N GLY A 54 -32.73 -6.79 2.28
CA GLY A 54 -32.17 -6.86 3.63
C GLY A 54 -30.82 -7.54 3.77
N ILE A 55 -29.79 -6.94 3.19
CA ILE A 55 -28.46 -6.99 3.81
C ILE A 55 -28.32 -5.63 4.49
N ASP A 56 -28.21 -5.62 5.82
CA ASP A 56 -27.77 -4.44 6.54
C ASP A 56 -26.44 -4.01 5.91
N GLU A 57 -26.53 -2.97 5.08
CA GLU A 57 -25.41 -2.28 4.49
C GLU A 57 -24.68 -1.63 5.65
N ALA A 58 -23.72 -2.39 6.20
CA ALA A 58 -22.66 -1.83 6.98
C ALA A 58 -22.01 -0.79 6.07
N VAL A 59 -22.42 0.46 6.27
CA VAL A 59 -21.70 1.64 5.83
C VAL A 59 -20.35 1.57 6.53
N TYR A 60 -19.42 0.83 5.92
CA TYR A 60 -18.01 1.06 6.12
C TYR A 60 -17.76 2.40 5.47
N GLU A 61 -17.76 3.46 6.27
CA GLU A 61 -17.05 4.66 5.90
C GLU A 61 -15.58 4.27 5.80
N GLU A 62 -15.15 3.82 4.62
CA GLU A 62 -13.75 3.84 4.24
C GLU A 62 -13.35 5.31 4.19
N SER A 63 -12.86 5.81 5.34
CA SER A 63 -12.08 7.02 5.42
C SER A 63 -10.76 6.75 4.68
N ASP A 64 -10.80 6.82 3.36
CA ASP A 64 -9.69 6.66 2.41
C ASP A 64 -8.69 7.84 2.44
N ASP A 65 -8.72 8.63 3.51
CA ASP A 65 -7.72 9.64 3.84
C ASP A 65 -6.89 9.12 5.02
N GLU A 66 -6.25 7.95 4.91
CA GLU A 66 -5.12 7.65 5.79
C GLU A 66 -4.03 8.66 5.44
N ASP A 67 -3.77 9.61 6.33
CA ASP A 67 -2.75 10.65 6.18
C ASP A 67 -1.44 10.02 5.69
N ALA A 68 -0.86 10.59 4.63
CA ALA A 68 0.37 10.06 4.05
C ALA A 68 1.50 9.93 5.07
N GLU A 69 1.50 10.79 6.10
CA GLU A 69 2.40 10.74 7.26
C GLU A 69 2.20 9.49 8.11
N ASP A 70 0.95 9.10 8.40
CA ASP A 70 0.63 7.87 9.15
C ASP A 70 1.12 6.61 8.42
N LEU A 71 1.12 6.65 7.09
CA LEU A 71 1.64 5.57 6.26
C LEU A 71 3.17 5.48 6.30
N ILE A 72 3.86 6.61 6.44
CA ILE A 72 5.32 6.69 6.53
C ILE A 72 5.77 6.28 7.93
N ASP A 73 5.08 6.74 8.98
CA ASP A 73 5.32 6.35 10.36
C ASP A 73 5.14 4.86 10.61
N ARG A 74 4.29 4.18 9.83
CA ARG A 74 4.14 2.72 9.93
C ARG A 74 5.20 1.94 9.13
N THR A 75 6.13 2.61 8.46
CA THR A 75 7.11 1.98 7.56
C THR A 75 8.49 1.82 8.23
N ALA A 76 9.12 0.66 8.03
CA ALA A 76 10.51 0.41 8.40
C ALA A 76 11.34 0.03 7.18
N VAL A 77 12.61 0.41 7.20
CA VAL A 77 13.63 -0.01 6.23
C VAL A 77 14.35 -1.23 6.78
N ILE A 78 14.43 -2.26 5.97
CA ILE A 78 15.20 -3.48 6.24
C ILE A 78 16.41 -3.49 5.31
N GLY A 79 17.59 -3.34 5.88
CA GLY A 79 18.87 -3.41 5.19
C GLY A 79 19.57 -4.76 5.34
N ASN A 80 20.64 -4.93 4.56
CA ASN A 80 21.52 -6.09 4.55
C ASN A 80 20.79 -7.43 4.31
N LEU A 81 19.77 -7.42 3.45
CA LEU A 81 19.08 -8.64 3.02
C LEU A 81 20.00 -9.46 2.11
N GLY A 82 20.17 -10.75 2.43
CA GLY A 82 20.87 -11.67 1.54
C GLY A 82 20.18 -11.74 0.18
N GLY A 83 20.94 -11.83 -0.92
CA GLY A 83 20.40 -11.89 -2.29
C GLY A 83 19.50 -13.10 -2.58
N ASN A 84 19.37 -14.03 -1.63
CA ASN A 84 18.47 -15.18 -1.65
C ASN A 84 17.19 -15.02 -0.80
N ALA A 85 17.03 -13.91 -0.06
CA ALA A 85 15.83 -13.65 0.71
C ALA A 85 14.69 -13.28 -0.26
N THR A 86 13.54 -13.93 -0.17
CA THR A 86 12.33 -13.55 -0.92
C THR A 86 11.41 -12.67 -0.08
N GLU A 87 10.43 -12.05 -0.74
CA GLU A 87 9.34 -11.34 -0.06
C GLU A 87 8.62 -12.24 0.96
N GLU A 88 8.32 -13.48 0.57
CA GLU A 88 7.69 -14.49 1.46
C GLU A 88 8.52 -14.76 2.72
N ASP A 89 9.86 -14.77 2.60
CA ASP A 89 10.74 -14.97 3.74
C ASP A 89 10.66 -13.79 4.72
N ILE A 90 10.55 -12.56 4.21
CA ILE A 90 10.40 -11.35 5.02
C ILE A 90 9.06 -11.41 5.75
N VAL A 91 7.95 -11.64 5.04
CA VAL A 91 6.62 -11.77 5.65
C VAL A 91 6.61 -12.88 6.71
N MET A 92 7.23 -14.03 6.44
CA MET A 92 7.33 -15.11 7.43
C MET A 92 8.15 -14.73 8.65
N HIS A 93 9.24 -13.98 8.49
CA HIS A 93 10.11 -13.53 9.58
C HIS A 93 9.37 -12.56 10.51
N PHE A 94 8.63 -11.63 9.91
CA PHE A 94 7.86 -10.62 10.61
C PHE A 94 6.44 -11.06 10.96
N ARG A 95 6.00 -12.29 10.66
CA ARG A 95 4.59 -12.75 10.85
C ARG A 95 3.97 -12.52 12.23
N LYS A 96 4.79 -12.35 13.27
CA LYS A 96 4.33 -12.06 14.64
C LYS A 96 3.90 -10.60 14.80
N LEU A 97 4.40 -9.75 13.92
CA LEU A 97 4.10 -8.35 13.75
C LEU A 97 3.19 -8.23 12.51
N GLY A 98 2.18 -7.38 12.54
CA GLY A 98 1.27 -7.24 11.41
C GLY A 98 1.99 -6.56 10.24
N VAL A 99 2.39 -7.30 9.21
CA VAL A 99 2.90 -6.72 7.96
C VAL A 99 1.71 -6.41 7.05
N GLN A 100 1.60 -5.16 6.62
CA GLN A 100 0.54 -4.68 5.73
C GLN A 100 0.97 -4.77 4.27
N ASP A 101 2.15 -4.22 3.94
CA ASP A 101 2.63 -4.15 2.55
C ASP A 101 4.16 -4.12 2.49
N ILE A 102 4.72 -4.51 1.35
CA ILE A 102 6.16 -4.44 1.07
C ILE A 102 6.36 -3.47 -0.10
N LEU A 103 6.95 -2.33 0.23
CA LEU A 103 7.25 -1.23 -0.68
C LEU A 103 8.59 -1.54 -1.36
N ASP A 104 8.54 -2.43 -2.34
CA ASP A 104 9.74 -3.03 -2.94
C ASP A 104 10.36 -2.17 -4.06
N ASP A 105 11.58 -1.67 -3.86
CA ASP A 105 12.50 -1.25 -4.94
C ASP A 105 13.73 -2.18 -4.94
N ARG A 106 13.49 -3.45 -5.30
CA ARG A 106 14.51 -4.51 -5.40
C ARG A 106 15.33 -4.40 -6.68
N GLU A 107 15.91 -3.25 -6.95
CA GLU A 107 17.00 -3.13 -7.91
C GLU A 107 18.34 -3.05 -7.17
N SER A 108 18.77 -4.18 -6.59
CA SER A 108 20.19 -4.49 -6.29
C SER A 108 20.83 -4.04 -4.96
N SER A 109 20.13 -3.32 -4.07
CA SER A 109 20.76 -2.74 -2.86
C SER A 109 20.73 -3.62 -1.60
N GLY A 110 19.94 -4.71 -1.58
CA GLY A 110 19.73 -5.50 -0.36
C GLY A 110 18.94 -4.75 0.72
N ILE A 111 18.19 -3.72 0.31
CA ILE A 111 17.34 -2.89 1.16
C ILE A 111 15.90 -3.06 0.70
N VAL A 112 14.96 -3.18 1.63
CA VAL A 112 13.51 -3.27 1.36
C VAL A 112 12.75 -2.44 2.38
N ALA A 113 11.73 -1.70 1.95
CA ALA A 113 10.81 -1.02 2.85
C ALA A 113 9.58 -1.88 3.14
N VAL A 114 9.21 -1.98 4.41
CA VAL A 114 8.08 -2.79 4.88
C VAL A 114 7.16 -1.92 5.70
N ARG A 115 5.87 -1.92 5.33
CA ARG A 115 4.81 -1.22 6.03
C ARG A 115 4.12 -2.17 7.00
N PHE A 116 3.97 -1.73 8.23
CA PHE A 116 3.28 -2.46 9.29
C PHE A 116 1.84 -1.96 9.44
N VAL A 117 0.99 -2.81 10.02
CA VAL A 117 -0.41 -2.44 10.33
C VAL A 117 -0.47 -1.32 11.36
N THR A 118 0.47 -1.33 12.33
CA THR A 118 0.53 -0.34 13.41
C THR A 118 1.94 0.19 13.63
N ILE A 119 2.04 1.42 14.16
CA ILE A 119 3.32 2.03 14.54
C ILE A 119 4.03 1.21 15.62
N ALA A 120 3.26 0.66 16.58
CA ALA A 120 3.80 -0.20 17.64
C ALA A 120 4.44 -1.48 17.09
N ASP A 121 3.89 -2.05 16.01
CA ASP A 121 4.48 -3.22 15.35
C ASP A 121 5.78 -2.85 14.61
N ARG A 122 5.84 -1.66 13.99
CA ARG A 122 7.08 -1.11 13.43
C ARG A 122 8.16 -0.94 14.51
N ASP A 123 7.83 -0.36 15.65
CA ASP A 123 8.81 -0.15 16.74
C ASP A 123 9.30 -1.47 17.34
N ARG A 124 8.41 -2.46 17.47
CA ARG A 124 8.79 -3.83 17.86
C ARG A 124 9.68 -4.48 16.81
N ALA A 125 9.43 -4.25 15.52
CA ALA A 125 10.31 -4.75 14.46
C ALA A 125 11.72 -4.15 14.60
N VAL A 126 11.82 -2.84 14.82
CA VAL A 126 13.12 -2.18 15.02
C VAL A 126 13.81 -2.69 16.30
N SER A 127 13.11 -2.81 17.42
CA SER A 127 13.69 -3.28 18.68
C SER A 127 14.11 -4.76 18.64
N ASP A 128 13.21 -5.64 18.21
CA ASP A 128 13.35 -7.08 18.44
C ASP A 128 14.01 -7.80 17.25
N TYR A 129 13.92 -7.22 16.05
CA TYR A 129 14.40 -7.84 14.83
C TYR A 129 15.63 -7.16 14.24
N HIS A 130 16.04 -5.98 14.73
CA HIS A 130 17.32 -5.39 14.35
C HIS A 130 18.47 -6.31 14.78
N GLY A 131 19.29 -6.72 13.82
CA GLY A 131 20.38 -7.66 14.04
C GLY A 131 19.96 -9.14 14.13
N SER A 132 18.70 -9.47 13.83
CA SER A 132 18.26 -10.85 13.67
C SER A 132 18.80 -11.49 12.39
N TYR A 133 18.68 -12.81 12.25
CA TYR A 133 19.19 -13.53 11.08
C TYR A 133 18.05 -13.96 10.15
N LEU A 134 18.11 -13.54 8.89
CA LEU A 134 17.24 -14.00 7.81
C LEU A 134 18.07 -14.73 6.76
N LYS A 135 17.76 -15.99 6.48
CA LYS A 135 18.50 -16.86 5.54
C LYS A 135 20.02 -16.94 5.78
N GLY A 136 20.46 -16.73 7.02
CA GLY A 136 21.87 -16.76 7.39
C GLY A 136 22.60 -15.43 7.29
N THR A 137 21.92 -14.36 6.83
CA THR A 137 22.45 -12.99 6.86
C THR A 137 21.86 -12.22 8.03
N LYS A 138 22.68 -11.42 8.70
CA LYS A 138 22.24 -10.54 9.79
C LYS A 138 21.57 -9.31 9.17
N ILE A 139 20.29 -9.12 9.43
CA ILE A 139 19.53 -7.99 8.87
C ILE A 139 19.62 -6.76 9.78
N GLU A 140 19.46 -5.59 9.19
CA GLU A 140 19.36 -4.32 9.89
C GLU A 140 17.95 -3.80 9.70
N VAL A 141 17.30 -3.36 10.79
CA VAL A 141 15.95 -2.79 10.74
C VAL A 141 16.00 -1.40 11.34
N SER A 142 15.53 -0.41 10.59
CA SER A 142 15.53 1.00 11.00
C SER A 142 14.17 1.62 10.66
N PRO A 143 13.67 2.60 11.44
CA PRO A 143 12.47 3.33 11.06
C PRO A 143 12.71 4.09 9.75
N TRP A 144 11.68 4.23 8.91
CA TRP A 144 11.74 5.08 7.74
C TRP A 144 11.77 6.54 8.21
N ARG A 145 12.97 7.13 8.28
CA ARG A 145 13.11 8.56 8.53
C ARG A 145 13.06 9.29 7.20
N ILE A 146 12.06 10.14 7.03
CA ILE A 146 12.26 11.34 6.24
C ILE A 146 13.30 12.12 7.05
N LEU A 147 14.45 12.42 6.45
CA LEU A 147 15.29 13.46 7.00
C LEU A 147 14.45 14.73 6.86
N GLU A 148 13.72 15.12 7.91
CA GLU A 148 13.29 16.51 8.03
C GLU A 148 14.58 17.32 7.92
N ASP A 149 14.64 18.16 6.90
CA ASP A 149 15.83 18.91 6.54
C ASP A 149 16.41 19.61 7.78
N GLY A 150 17.64 19.25 8.14
CA GLY A 150 18.49 20.11 8.97
C GLY A 150 18.51 19.89 10.48
N GLN A 151 18.22 18.70 11.00
CA GLN A 151 18.64 18.37 12.37
C GLN A 151 19.87 17.48 12.35
N ASP A 152 21.02 18.14 12.43
CA ASP A 152 22.31 17.53 12.66
C ASP A 152 22.29 16.83 14.03
N ASP A 153 22.17 15.50 14.02
CA ASP A 153 22.32 14.61 15.17
C ASP A 153 23.78 14.58 15.71
N TYR A 154 24.43 15.74 15.86
CA TYR A 154 25.67 15.89 16.61
C TYR A 154 25.38 16.38 18.04
N ASP A 155 24.62 15.59 18.79
CA ASP A 155 24.72 15.60 20.25
C ASP A 155 26.02 14.88 20.64
N SER A 156 27.14 15.60 20.55
CA SER A 156 28.42 15.21 21.14
C SER A 156 29.03 16.39 21.88
N ASP A 157 28.66 16.49 23.16
CA ASP A 157 29.26 17.31 24.22
C ASP A 157 29.21 18.84 23.96
N GLY A 158 28.71 19.67 24.88
CA GLY A 158 29.07 19.71 26.28
C GLY A 158 29.77 21.03 26.56
N SER A 159 29.08 22.17 26.42
CA SER A 159 29.51 23.45 27.00
C SER A 159 28.35 24.43 27.08
N GLN A 160 27.84 24.62 28.30
CA GLN A 160 27.10 25.81 28.69
C GLN A 160 27.97 27.05 28.46
N ALA A 161 27.42 28.07 27.81
CA ALA A 161 27.87 29.43 27.97
C ALA A 161 26.63 30.33 27.98
N GLU A 162 26.17 30.61 29.19
CA GLU A 162 25.30 31.73 29.52
C GLU A 162 25.97 33.01 29.00
N VAL A 163 25.28 33.77 28.16
CA VAL A 163 25.63 35.17 27.88
C VAL A 163 24.38 36.02 28.05
N ASP A 164 24.21 36.47 29.29
CA ASP A 164 23.48 37.68 29.61
C ASP A 164 24.20 38.86 28.93
N SER A 165 23.47 39.70 28.19
CA SER A 165 23.93 41.04 27.84
C SER A 165 22.77 42.01 27.93
N ASP A 166 22.94 42.92 28.89
CA ASP A 166 22.06 44.00 29.29
C ASP A 166 21.84 45.05 28.20
N GLY A 167 20.84 45.89 28.45
CA GLY A 167 20.26 46.86 27.54
C GLY A 167 21.13 48.06 27.15
N ASP A 168 20.58 48.87 26.25
CA ASP A 168 20.90 50.28 26.21
C ASP A 168 19.68 51.08 25.74
N ASP A 169 19.25 51.96 26.64
CA ASP A 169 18.24 53.00 26.46
C ASP A 169 18.91 54.21 25.82
N SER A 170 18.29 54.79 24.79
CA SER A 170 18.41 56.23 24.59
C SER A 170 17.24 56.78 23.80
N ASP A 171 16.34 57.40 24.56
CA ASP A 171 15.51 58.52 24.16
C ASP A 171 16.36 59.57 23.41
N ASP A 172 15.82 60.15 22.32
CA ASP A 172 16.13 61.54 21.99
C ASP A 172 14.89 62.24 21.44
N GLU A 173 14.61 63.37 22.08
CA GLU A 173 13.41 64.19 22.05
C GLU A 173 13.59 65.37 21.09
N GLU A 174 12.46 65.82 20.51
CA GLU A 174 12.14 67.20 20.12
C GLU A 174 12.97 67.88 18.99
N ASP A 175 12.30 68.47 17.99
CA ASP A 175 12.02 69.92 17.99
C ASP A 175 11.27 70.35 16.72
N TYR A 176 10.38 71.32 16.91
CA TYR A 176 9.54 71.98 15.91
C TYR A 176 10.34 73.03 15.12
N SER A 177 10.04 73.16 13.82
CA SER A 177 10.06 74.50 13.20
C SER A 177 9.09 74.58 12.03
N ASP A 178 7.96 75.21 12.34
CA ASP A 178 7.03 75.90 11.46
C ASP A 178 7.78 76.99 10.68
N SER A 179 7.61 77.02 9.35
CA SER A 179 8.03 78.12 8.48
C SER A 179 7.23 78.04 7.18
N ASP A 180 6.13 78.78 7.16
CA ASP A 180 5.52 79.31 5.94
C ASP A 180 6.56 80.11 5.15
N ASP A 181 6.85 79.69 3.92
CA ASP A 181 7.39 80.57 2.88
C ASP A 181 6.88 80.07 1.53
N ASP A 182 5.84 80.76 1.03
CA ASP A 182 5.52 80.85 -0.39
C ASP A 182 6.71 81.49 -1.11
N ASP A 183 7.28 80.83 -2.13
CA ASP A 183 7.61 81.49 -3.40
C ASP A 183 8.23 80.51 -4.42
N ASP A 184 7.67 80.62 -5.63
CA ASP A 184 8.29 80.43 -6.94
C ASP A 184 8.87 79.08 -7.39
N GLN A 185 8.26 78.63 -8.49
CA GLN A 185 8.72 77.56 -9.35
C GLN A 185 10.10 77.88 -9.95
N GLU A 186 11.09 77.04 -9.64
CA GLU A 186 12.20 76.78 -10.53
C GLU A 186 12.26 75.27 -10.85
N ASP A 187 12.25 74.95 -12.14
CA ASP A 187 12.58 73.64 -12.71
C ASP A 187 13.94 73.16 -12.16
N GLN A 188 13.90 72.41 -11.06
CA GLN A 188 15.07 71.72 -10.53
C GLN A 188 15.38 70.53 -11.44
N PRO A 189 16.63 70.36 -11.90
CA PRO A 189 17.03 69.16 -12.62
C PRO A 189 16.74 67.96 -11.72
N SER A 190 16.00 66.97 -12.25
CA SER A 190 15.61 65.74 -11.56
C SER A 190 16.73 65.30 -10.61
N LYS A 191 16.53 65.52 -9.30
CA LYS A 191 17.53 65.19 -8.28
C LYS A 191 17.90 63.73 -8.49
N SER A 192 19.15 63.49 -8.92
CA SER A 192 19.72 62.15 -8.91
C SER A 192 19.66 61.69 -7.45
N ARG A 193 18.67 60.85 -7.13
CA ARG A 193 18.58 60.20 -5.83
C ARG A 193 19.89 59.46 -5.65
N ARG A 194 20.71 59.91 -4.70
CA ARG A 194 21.93 59.20 -4.33
C ARG A 194 21.49 57.86 -3.76
N ILE A 195 22.00 56.79 -4.35
CA ILE A 195 21.82 55.44 -3.80
C ILE A 195 22.74 55.39 -2.60
N ASP A 196 22.15 55.32 -1.42
CA ASP A 196 22.89 55.21 -0.17
C ASP A 196 23.14 53.74 0.16
N GLN A 197 24.09 53.46 1.05
CA GLN A 197 24.48 52.08 1.39
C GLN A 197 23.29 51.25 1.89
N SER A 198 22.33 51.86 2.58
CA SER A 198 21.10 51.20 3.02
C SER A 198 20.20 50.73 1.85
N ASP A 199 20.15 51.49 0.75
CA ASP A 199 19.42 51.08 -0.46
C ASP A 199 20.09 49.84 -1.09
N ILE A 200 21.42 49.73 -0.98
CA ILE A 200 22.20 48.58 -1.45
C ILE A 200 21.98 47.37 -0.53
N ASP A 201 22.04 47.57 0.79
CA ASP A 201 21.88 46.52 1.79
C ASP A 201 20.47 45.90 1.72
N ASN A 202 19.42 46.72 1.54
CA ASN A 202 18.05 46.24 1.36
C ASN A 202 17.89 45.33 0.12
N VAL A 203 18.57 45.66 -0.98
CA VAL A 203 18.55 44.84 -2.20
C VAL A 203 19.31 43.52 -2.00
N TYR A 204 20.40 43.53 -1.22
CA TYR A 204 21.10 42.29 -0.85
C TYR A 204 20.22 41.37 0.01
N GLU A 205 19.54 41.91 1.01
CA GLU A 205 18.59 41.15 1.83
C GLU A 205 17.43 40.58 0.99
N GLU A 206 16.88 41.37 0.08
CA GLU A 206 15.83 40.90 -0.85
C GLU A 206 16.35 39.75 -1.75
N MET A 207 17.57 39.84 -2.27
CA MET A 207 18.18 38.76 -3.06
C MET A 207 18.42 37.49 -2.23
N ILE A 208 18.82 37.62 -0.96
CA ILE A 208 19.01 36.48 -0.07
C ILE A 208 17.67 35.79 0.17
N ASN A 209 16.62 36.54 0.51
CA ASN A 209 15.28 36.00 0.75
C ASN A 209 14.71 35.31 -0.51
N LEU A 210 14.89 35.90 -1.69
CA LEU A 210 14.49 35.26 -2.95
C LEU A 210 15.27 33.98 -3.22
N SER A 211 16.56 33.93 -2.87
CA SER A 211 17.37 32.73 -3.01
C SER A 211 16.95 31.62 -2.06
N THR A 212 16.54 31.96 -0.84
CA THR A 212 16.03 30.97 0.13
C THR A 212 14.67 30.42 -0.30
N ASP A 213 13.77 31.29 -0.78
CA ASP A 213 12.47 30.89 -1.30
C ASP A 213 12.62 29.97 -2.52
N GLN A 214 13.56 30.29 -3.42
CA GLN A 214 13.85 29.43 -4.56
C GLN A 214 14.31 28.03 -4.09
N LYS A 215 15.20 27.97 -3.10
CA LYS A 215 15.69 26.70 -2.58
C LYS A 215 14.57 25.87 -1.96
N GLU A 216 13.70 26.48 -1.16
CA GLU A 216 12.53 25.82 -0.58
C GLU A 216 11.58 25.27 -1.67
N THR A 217 11.40 26.00 -2.77
CA THR A 217 10.60 25.49 -3.89
C THR A 217 11.25 24.33 -4.62
N GLU A 218 12.58 24.33 -4.76
CA GLU A 218 13.33 23.21 -5.35
C GLU A 218 13.17 21.94 -4.49
N ASP A 219 13.30 22.06 -3.17
CA ASP A 219 13.17 20.94 -2.24
C ASP A 219 11.74 20.36 -2.24
N LYS A 220 10.72 21.23 -2.32
CA LYS A 220 9.32 20.79 -2.51
C LYS A 220 9.13 20.03 -3.83
N ILE A 221 9.76 20.47 -4.91
CA ILE A 221 9.68 19.79 -6.21
C ILE A 221 10.37 18.42 -6.12
N GLU A 222 11.54 18.33 -5.49
CA GLU A 222 12.25 17.06 -5.29
C GLU A 222 11.42 16.05 -4.47
N ASN A 223 10.76 16.52 -3.40
CA ASN A 223 9.86 15.67 -2.61
C ASN A 223 8.67 15.17 -3.47
N ILE A 224 8.04 16.04 -4.25
CA ILE A 224 6.94 15.64 -5.17
C ILE A 224 7.43 14.60 -6.18
N ILE A 225 8.62 14.78 -6.76
CA ILE A 225 9.21 13.81 -7.69
C ILE A 225 9.42 12.46 -7.01
N SER A 226 9.96 12.46 -5.79
CA SER A 226 10.15 11.24 -4.98
C SER A 226 8.83 10.50 -4.78
N VAL A 227 7.79 11.20 -4.33
CA VAL A 227 6.45 10.64 -4.14
C VAL A 227 5.90 10.04 -5.43
N LEU A 228 6.01 10.76 -6.56
CA LEU A 228 5.56 10.27 -7.87
C LEU A 228 6.30 9.01 -8.32
N CYS A 229 7.61 8.91 -8.08
CA CYS A 229 8.38 7.70 -8.33
C CYS A 229 7.83 6.51 -7.53
N THR A 230 7.54 6.69 -6.23
CA THR A 230 6.98 5.60 -5.41
C THR A 230 5.60 5.14 -5.89
N PHE A 231 4.75 6.06 -6.36
CA PHE A 231 3.46 5.72 -6.96
C PHE A 231 3.62 4.95 -8.27
N GLN A 232 4.58 5.37 -9.10
CA GLN A 232 4.89 4.68 -10.34
C GLN A 232 5.35 3.24 -10.08
N ASP A 233 6.13 2.99 -9.03
CA ASP A 233 6.55 1.63 -8.65
C ASP A 233 5.37 0.78 -8.17
N LYS A 234 4.48 1.35 -7.36
CA LYS A 234 3.23 0.68 -6.93
C LYS A 234 2.40 0.27 -8.15
N LEU A 235 2.23 1.15 -9.13
CA LEU A 235 1.52 0.83 -10.37
C LEU A 235 2.19 -0.32 -11.14
N HIS A 236 3.51 -0.35 -11.21
CA HIS A 236 4.24 -1.46 -11.83
C HIS A 236 4.07 -2.78 -11.06
N ARG A 237 4.02 -2.74 -9.72
CA ARG A 237 3.73 -3.92 -8.89
C ARG A 237 2.32 -4.45 -9.12
N TYR A 238 1.31 -3.57 -9.12
CA TYR A 238 -0.08 -3.97 -9.41
C TYR A 238 -0.23 -4.55 -10.80
N LYS A 239 0.39 -3.93 -11.81
CA LYS A 239 0.37 -4.45 -13.18
C LYS A 239 0.97 -5.85 -13.27
N ARG A 240 2.11 -6.10 -12.61
CA ARG A 240 2.72 -7.45 -12.51
C ARG A 240 1.79 -8.45 -11.81
N ARG A 241 1.14 -8.04 -10.72
CA ARG A 241 0.21 -8.89 -9.98
C ARG A 241 -1.00 -9.28 -10.83
N ILE A 242 -1.60 -8.33 -11.55
CA ILE A 242 -2.71 -8.57 -12.48
C ILE A 242 -2.30 -9.61 -13.54
N SER A 243 -1.17 -9.41 -14.20
CA SER A 243 -0.68 -10.37 -15.19
C SER A 243 -0.40 -11.76 -14.60
N SER A 244 0.05 -11.85 -13.36
CA SER A 244 0.21 -13.14 -12.68
C SER A 244 -1.14 -13.83 -12.44
N LEU A 245 -2.15 -13.08 -12.00
CA LEU A 245 -3.50 -13.60 -11.74
C LEU A 245 -4.20 -14.04 -13.03
N GLU A 246 -4.05 -13.29 -14.12
CA GLU A 246 -4.56 -13.67 -15.45
C GLU A 246 -3.98 -15.02 -15.91
N ASN A 247 -2.66 -15.20 -15.77
CA ASN A 247 -2.01 -16.46 -16.09
C ASN A 247 -2.49 -17.64 -15.23
N GLU A 248 -2.77 -17.39 -13.95
CA GLU A 248 -3.29 -18.41 -13.05
C GLU A 248 -4.75 -18.79 -13.37
N LEU A 249 -5.56 -17.80 -13.74
CA LEU A 249 -6.93 -17.98 -14.21
C LEU A 249 -6.96 -18.84 -15.47
N ASP A 250 -6.10 -18.55 -16.45
CA ASP A 250 -5.99 -19.33 -17.70
C ASP A 250 -5.59 -20.78 -17.46
N ARG A 251 -4.61 -21.02 -16.57
CA ARG A 251 -4.20 -22.37 -16.19
C ARG A 251 -5.34 -23.13 -15.52
N SER A 252 -6.09 -22.47 -14.65
CA SER A 252 -7.23 -23.04 -13.94
C SER A 252 -8.37 -23.38 -14.89
N ASN A 253 -8.70 -22.48 -15.82
CA ASN A 253 -9.67 -22.71 -16.89
C ASN A 253 -9.27 -23.88 -17.79
N GLY A 254 -7.98 -24.01 -18.11
CA GLY A 254 -7.43 -25.16 -18.83
C GLY A 254 -7.66 -26.49 -18.11
N LYS A 255 -7.38 -26.54 -16.79
CA LYS A 255 -7.62 -27.73 -15.95
C LYS A 255 -9.12 -28.08 -15.89
N ILE A 256 -9.98 -27.09 -15.71
CA ILE A 256 -11.44 -27.30 -15.69
C ILE A 256 -11.92 -27.89 -17.02
N LYS A 257 -11.44 -27.36 -18.15
CA LYS A 257 -11.77 -27.88 -19.49
C LYS A 257 -11.32 -29.33 -19.68
N GLU A 258 -10.15 -29.69 -19.16
CA GLU A 258 -9.64 -31.07 -19.18
C GLU A 258 -10.49 -32.01 -18.31
N LEU A 259 -10.82 -31.59 -17.08
CA LEU A 259 -11.67 -32.37 -16.18
C LEU A 259 -13.08 -32.58 -16.76
N LYS A 260 -13.68 -31.54 -17.36
CA LYS A 260 -14.96 -31.66 -18.08
C LYS A 260 -14.89 -32.69 -19.21
N ARG A 261 -13.79 -32.72 -19.98
CA ARG A 261 -13.57 -33.74 -21.03
C ARG A 261 -13.45 -35.15 -20.45
N LYS A 262 -12.68 -35.34 -19.39
CA LYS A 262 -12.52 -36.64 -18.71
C LYS A 262 -13.84 -37.14 -18.13
N LEU A 263 -14.64 -36.25 -17.53
CA LEU A 263 -15.93 -36.60 -16.95
C LEU A 263 -16.94 -37.03 -18.02
N LYS A 264 -16.98 -36.33 -19.16
CA LYS A 264 -17.77 -36.71 -20.34
C LYS A 264 -17.38 -38.10 -20.87
N HIS A 265 -16.09 -38.40 -20.95
CA HIS A 265 -15.60 -39.70 -21.39
C HIS A 265 -15.94 -40.83 -20.40
N ARG A 266 -15.76 -40.61 -19.10
CA ARG A 266 -16.15 -41.62 -18.10
C ARG A 266 -17.65 -41.88 -18.12
N GLY A 267 -18.47 -40.83 -18.27
CA GLY A 267 -19.93 -40.98 -18.39
C GLY A 267 -20.34 -41.89 -19.55
N SER A 268 -19.69 -41.77 -20.72
CA SER A 268 -19.98 -42.64 -21.86
C SER A 268 -19.53 -44.09 -21.63
N GLU A 269 -18.39 -44.31 -20.97
CA GLU A 269 -17.93 -45.64 -20.57
C GLU A 269 -18.88 -46.33 -19.58
N TYR A 270 -19.38 -45.60 -18.58
CA TYR A 270 -20.35 -46.13 -17.62
C TYR A 270 -21.67 -46.50 -18.31
N SER A 271 -22.15 -45.66 -19.23
CA SER A 271 -23.36 -45.94 -20.03
C SER A 271 -23.19 -47.19 -20.90
N HIS A 272 -22.06 -47.33 -21.60
CA HIS A 272 -21.76 -48.53 -22.40
C HIS A 272 -21.70 -49.80 -21.56
N LYS A 273 -20.97 -49.78 -20.43
CA LYS A 273 -20.88 -50.93 -19.53
C LYS A 273 -22.26 -51.32 -18.98
N ARG A 274 -23.08 -50.36 -18.56
CA ARG A 274 -24.44 -50.61 -18.05
C ARG A 274 -25.34 -51.25 -19.12
N ASN A 275 -25.26 -50.77 -20.36
CA ASN A 275 -26.01 -51.34 -21.48
C ASN A 275 -25.57 -52.77 -21.82
N ASP A 276 -24.27 -53.07 -21.75
CA ASP A 276 -23.75 -54.43 -21.94
C ASP A 276 -24.19 -55.39 -20.83
N TYR A 277 -24.17 -54.94 -19.57
CA TYR A 277 -24.71 -55.71 -18.44
C TYR A 277 -26.21 -56.01 -18.62
N ASN A 278 -27.01 -55.00 -18.96
CA ASN A 278 -28.45 -55.18 -19.20
C ASN A 278 -28.74 -56.13 -20.39
N LYS A 279 -27.95 -56.07 -21.46
CA LYS A 279 -28.09 -57.00 -22.60
C LYS A 279 -27.76 -58.44 -22.22
N ARG A 280 -26.74 -58.66 -21.40
CA ARG A 280 -26.35 -60.00 -20.93
C ARG A 280 -27.36 -60.57 -19.93
N SER A 281 -27.91 -59.74 -19.06
CA SER A 281 -28.93 -60.13 -18.07
C SER A 281 -30.26 -60.56 -18.71
N ARG A 282 -30.61 -60.08 -19.90
CA ARG A 282 -31.85 -60.48 -20.60
C ARG A 282 -31.75 -61.80 -21.38
N LYS A 283 -30.56 -62.41 -21.45
CA LYS A 283 -30.30 -63.66 -22.18
C LYS A 283 -30.30 -64.91 -21.29
N TYR A 284 -30.40 -64.74 -19.98
CA TYR A 284 -30.58 -65.80 -18.99
C TYR A 284 -31.96 -65.64 -18.34
#